data_AF-A0A5B7UFY4-F1
#
_entry.id   AF-A0A5B7UFY4-F1
#
_cell.length_a   1.000
_cell.length_b   1.000
_cell.length_c   1.000
_cell.angle_alpha   90.00
_cell.angle_beta   90.00
_cell.angle_gamma   90.00
#
_symmetry.space_group_name_H-M   'P 1'
#
loop_
_entity.id
_entity.type
_entity.pdbx_description
1 polymer ?
#
loop_
_entity_poly.entity_id
_entity_poly.type
_entity_poly.pdbx_seq_one_letter_code
_entity_poly.pdbx_strand_id
1 'polypeptide(L)'
;MIWSVLQDSTPGEYAYLDYPQRSGDLPEFNNWGMPVTTLQTTIDFDPGYGRPTPEQNHILGINATLWGEAIPDINRATYMAFPRALALAEAGWTELDSRKQNNFMTRLYPNLLNLIKNKVWVSTSFY
;
A
#
# COMPACT_ATOMS: atom_id res chain seq x y z
N MET A 1 21.49 -16.31 18.11
CA MET A 1 20.41 -15.99 19.08
C MET A 1 19.25 -15.48 18.25
N ILE A 2 18.34 -16.37 17.85
CA ILE A 2 17.17 -16.02 17.03
C ILE A 2 16.10 -15.57 18.03
N TRP A 3 15.86 -14.27 18.09
CA TRP A 3 14.70 -13.74 18.77
C TRP A 3 13.50 -14.00 17.85
N SER A 4 12.48 -14.70 18.34
CA SER A 4 11.15 -14.72 17.74
C SER A 4 10.55 -13.32 17.93
N VAL A 5 10.95 -12.39 17.06
CA VAL A 5 10.39 -11.03 17.05
C VAL A 5 9.08 -11.14 16.29
N LEU A 6 7.98 -10.89 16.99
CA LEU A 6 6.70 -10.58 16.39
C LEU A 6 6.92 -9.43 15.38
N GLN A 7 6.56 -9.64 14.12
CA GLN A 7 6.88 -8.71 13.02
C GLN A 7 5.61 -8.27 12.31
N ASP A 8 5.59 -7.00 11.87
CA ASP A 8 4.58 -6.53 10.94
C ASP A 8 4.95 -6.97 9.51
N SER A 9 3.98 -7.45 8.76
CA SER A 9 4.14 -7.79 7.35
C SER A 9 4.25 -6.51 6.53
N THR A 10 5.48 -6.11 6.20
CA THR A 10 5.81 -4.84 5.54
C THR A 10 6.73 -5.04 4.35
N PRO A 11 6.32 -5.83 3.35
CA PRO A 11 7.15 -6.09 2.18
C PRO A 11 7.28 -4.88 1.26
N GLY A 12 8.45 -4.70 0.67
CA GLY A 12 8.71 -3.59 -0.24
C GLY A 12 7.77 -3.59 -1.45
N GLU A 13 7.55 -4.75 -2.05
CA GLU A 13 6.82 -4.89 -3.31
C GLU A 13 5.31 -4.59 -3.20
N TYR A 14 4.73 -4.61 -2.00
CA TYR A 14 3.31 -4.34 -1.77
C TYR A 14 3.03 -3.11 -0.88
N ALA A 15 3.88 -2.86 0.12
CA ALA A 15 3.57 -1.98 1.24
C ALA A 15 4.44 -0.71 1.33
N TYR A 16 5.38 -0.51 0.40
CA TYR A 16 6.16 0.72 0.30
C TYR A 16 5.42 1.72 -0.59
N LEU A 17 4.90 2.77 0.04
CA LEU A 17 4.11 3.83 -0.57
C LEU A 17 4.98 4.87 -1.28
N ASP A 18 6.28 4.92 -1.03
CA ASP A 18 7.24 5.76 -1.75
C ASP A 18 7.61 5.22 -3.13
N TYR A 19 7.29 3.95 -3.44
CA TYR A 19 7.48 3.39 -4.77
C TYR A 19 6.52 4.02 -5.79
N PRO A 20 6.96 4.24 -7.04
CA PRO A 20 6.11 4.73 -8.14
C PRO A 20 4.81 3.96 -8.29
N GLN A 21 3.69 4.66 -8.56
CA GLN A 21 2.39 4.01 -8.79
C GLN A 21 2.17 3.60 -10.24
N ARG A 22 2.94 4.19 -11.16
CA ARG A 22 2.96 3.87 -12.59
C ARG A 22 4.34 4.17 -13.17
N SER A 23 4.60 3.68 -14.39
CA SER A 23 5.80 4.06 -15.12
C SER A 23 5.83 5.58 -15.35
N GLY A 24 6.98 6.20 -15.07
CA GLY A 24 7.17 7.67 -15.15
C GLY A 24 6.56 8.46 -13.98
N ASP A 25 6.22 7.81 -12.86
CA ASP A 25 5.72 8.48 -11.65
C ASP A 25 6.84 8.80 -10.64
N LEU A 26 7.30 10.06 -10.64
CA LEU A 26 8.16 10.80 -9.67
C LEU A 26 8.75 12.01 -10.44
N PRO A 27 9.34 13.04 -9.80
CA PRO A 27 10.34 13.83 -10.49
C PRO A 27 11.48 12.88 -10.88
N GLU A 28 11.57 12.58 -12.17
CA GLU A 28 12.56 11.69 -12.76
C GLU A 28 13.98 12.27 -12.62
N PHE A 29 14.72 11.80 -11.63
CA PHE A 29 16.15 11.57 -11.83
C PHE A 29 16.60 10.36 -11.02
N ASN A 30 16.91 9.27 -11.73
CA ASN A 30 17.51 8.05 -11.18
C ASN A 30 16.68 7.45 -10.04
N ASN A 31 15.54 6.81 -10.36
CA ASN A 31 14.54 6.14 -9.50
C ASN A 31 15.09 5.11 -8.48
N TRP A 32 16.39 5.12 -8.18
CA TRP A 32 17.10 4.25 -7.24
C TRP A 32 16.86 2.76 -7.50
N GLY A 33 16.39 2.41 -8.71
CA GLY A 33 15.97 1.06 -9.07
C GLY A 33 14.65 0.60 -8.43
N MET A 34 13.84 1.51 -7.86
CA MET A 34 12.56 1.18 -7.22
C MET A 34 11.57 0.57 -8.24
N PRO A 35 10.89 -0.53 -7.91
CA PRO A 35 9.86 -1.11 -8.76
C PRO A 35 8.60 -0.22 -8.77
N VAL A 36 7.76 -0.41 -9.79
CA VAL A 36 6.40 0.16 -9.78
C VAL A 36 5.50 -0.72 -8.92
N THR A 37 4.84 -0.12 -7.94
CA THR A 37 3.81 -0.79 -7.12
C THR A 37 2.46 -0.13 -7.39
N THR A 38 1.68 -0.77 -8.26
CA THR A 38 0.35 -0.29 -8.65
C THR A 38 -0.64 -0.49 -7.50
N LEU A 39 -1.82 0.16 -7.59
CA LEU A 39 -2.91 -0.12 -6.66
C LEU A 39 -3.30 -1.60 -6.69
N GLN A 40 -3.34 -2.21 -7.88
CA GLN A 40 -3.67 -3.61 -8.04
C GLN A 40 -2.71 -4.51 -7.26
N THR A 41 -1.40 -4.28 -7.40
CA THR A 41 -0.37 -5.02 -6.65
C THR A 41 -0.67 -4.96 -5.15
N THR A 42 -0.91 -3.77 -4.59
CA THR A 42 -1.24 -3.61 -3.17
C THR A 42 -2.55 -4.29 -2.77
N ILE A 43 -3.59 -4.31 -3.63
CA ILE A 43 -4.85 -5.03 -3.36
C ILE A 43 -4.62 -6.54 -3.28
N ASP A 44 -3.70 -7.07 -4.08
CA ASP A 44 -3.41 -8.51 -4.15
C ASP A 44 -2.51 -8.99 -3.00
N PHE A 45 -2.07 -8.09 -2.13
CA PHE A 45 -1.21 -8.42 -1.00
C PHE A 45 -1.88 -9.38 -0.02
N ASP A 46 -1.35 -10.59 0.11
CA ASP A 46 -1.65 -11.53 1.19
C ASP A 46 -0.72 -11.26 2.39
N PRO A 47 -1.25 -10.78 3.52
CA PRO A 47 -0.45 -10.49 4.71
C PRO A 47 0.27 -11.74 5.25
N GLY A 48 -0.34 -12.91 5.06
CA GLY A 48 0.18 -14.21 5.46
C GLY A 48 1.26 -14.74 4.52
N TYR A 49 1.49 -14.12 3.36
CA TYR A 49 2.53 -14.53 2.40
C TYR A 49 2.45 -16.01 1.99
N GLY A 50 1.26 -16.60 1.94
CA GLY A 50 1.07 -18.03 1.69
C GLY A 50 1.67 -18.96 2.76
N ARG A 51 2.07 -18.42 3.92
CA ARG A 51 2.65 -19.18 5.03
C ARG A 51 1.61 -20.10 5.68
N PRO A 52 2.00 -21.26 6.23
CA PRO A 52 1.10 -22.06 7.06
C PRO A 52 0.59 -21.27 8.27
N THR A 53 -0.65 -21.50 8.71
CA THR A 53 -1.28 -20.82 9.85
C THR A 53 -0.39 -20.75 11.12
N PRO A 54 0.35 -21.80 11.52
CA PRO A 54 1.23 -21.71 12.68
C PRO A 54 2.33 -20.65 12.55
N GLU A 55 2.85 -20.42 11.34
CA GLU A 55 3.87 -19.40 11.08
C GLU A 55 3.26 -18.00 11.06
N GLN A 56 2.00 -17.87 10.62
CA GLN A 56 1.29 -16.59 10.60
C GLN A 56 1.03 -16.02 12.00
N ASN A 57 1.04 -16.85 13.06
CA ASN A 57 0.88 -16.39 14.44
C ASN A 57 1.99 -15.44 14.91
N HIS A 58 3.11 -15.33 14.17
CA HIS A 58 4.17 -14.38 14.45
C HIS A 58 3.96 -13.01 13.77
N ILE A 59 2.93 -12.89 12.92
CA ILE A 59 2.57 -11.67 12.21
C ILE A 59 1.56 -10.90 13.07
N LEU A 60 1.93 -9.70 13.52
CA LEU A 60 1.03 -8.87 14.35
C LEU A 60 0.04 -8.06 13.52
N GLY A 61 0.42 -7.74 12.30
CA GLY A 61 -0.35 -6.88 11.43
C GLY A 61 0.43 -6.49 10.20
N ILE A 62 0.04 -5.35 9.64
CA ILE A 62 0.61 -4.78 8.42
C ILE A 62 1.01 -3.35 8.73
N ASN A 63 2.14 -2.93 8.17
CA ASN A 63 2.53 -1.53 8.14
C ASN A 63 2.57 -1.04 6.70
N ALA A 64 2.29 0.25 6.50
CA ALA A 64 2.39 0.94 5.23
C ALA A 64 3.51 1.97 5.35
N THR A 65 4.64 1.72 4.71
CA THR A 65 5.83 2.56 4.88
C THR A 65 5.86 3.63 3.80
N LEU A 66 6.07 4.89 4.19
CA LEU A 66 6.30 6.00 3.26
C LEU A 66 7.64 6.65 3.63
N TRP A 67 8.67 6.34 2.85
CA TRP A 67 9.98 6.97 3.00
C TRP A 67 9.98 8.40 2.41
N GLY A 68 10.68 9.32 3.06
CA GLY A 68 10.53 10.77 2.85
C GLY A 68 11.51 11.41 1.86
N GLU A 69 12.46 10.65 1.32
CA GLU A 69 13.62 11.12 0.55
C GLU A 69 13.19 11.91 -0.69
N ALA A 70 12.11 11.49 -1.34
CA ALA A 70 11.54 12.13 -2.54
C ALA A 70 10.16 12.75 -2.29
N ILE A 71 9.85 13.09 -1.04
CA ILE A 71 8.55 13.63 -0.60
C ILE A 71 8.75 15.05 -0.04
N PRO A 72 8.81 16.08 -0.91
CA PRO A 72 9.15 17.44 -0.48
C PRO A 72 8.03 18.15 0.29
N ASP A 73 6.78 17.69 0.16
CA ASP A 73 5.62 18.32 0.78
C ASP A 73 4.47 17.34 1.03
N ILE A 74 3.45 17.83 1.73
CA ILE A 74 2.26 17.06 2.09
C ILE A 74 1.44 16.61 0.88
N ASN A 75 1.42 17.38 -0.22
CA ASN A 75 0.67 17.01 -1.42
C ASN A 75 1.32 15.80 -2.09
N ARG A 76 2.66 15.76 -2.15
CA ARG A 76 3.38 14.57 -2.61
C ARG A 76 3.16 13.40 -1.66
N ALA A 77 3.20 13.63 -0.34
CA ALA A 77 2.99 12.56 0.63
C ALA A 77 1.62 11.89 0.47
N THR A 78 0.55 12.69 0.36
CA THR A 78 -0.80 12.13 0.18
C THR A 78 -1.00 11.52 -1.20
N TYR A 79 -0.39 12.09 -2.25
CA TYR A 79 -0.44 11.51 -3.60
C TYR A 79 0.19 10.12 -3.63
N MET A 80 1.33 9.94 -2.95
CA MET A 80 2.03 8.67 -2.86
C MET A 80 1.31 7.66 -1.97
N ALA A 81 0.69 8.12 -0.89
CA ALA A 81 -0.04 7.26 0.03
C ALA A 81 -1.38 6.78 -0.54
N PHE A 82 -2.19 7.66 -1.12
CA PHE A 82 -3.55 7.33 -1.56
C PHE A 82 -3.61 7.08 -3.07
N PRO A 83 -4.29 6.00 -3.51
CA PRO A 83 -5.24 5.17 -2.74
C PRO A 83 -4.64 3.93 -2.04
N ARG A 84 -3.36 3.59 -2.26
CA ARG A 84 -2.75 2.33 -1.77
C ARG A 84 -2.83 2.14 -0.25
N ALA A 85 -2.75 3.20 0.54
CA ALA A 85 -2.93 3.14 2.00
C ALA A 85 -4.31 2.60 2.41
N LEU A 86 -5.37 2.86 1.63
CA LEU A 86 -6.69 2.28 1.87
C LEU A 86 -6.71 0.78 1.57
N ALA A 87 -5.97 0.33 0.55
CA ALA A 87 -5.83 -1.09 0.24
C ALA A 87 -5.04 -1.84 1.34
N LEU A 88 -3.98 -1.24 1.89
CA LEU A 88 -3.24 -1.81 3.02
C LEU A 88 -4.06 -1.85 4.31
N ALA A 89 -4.88 -0.81 4.56
CA ALA A 89 -5.82 -0.82 5.67
C ALA A 89 -6.85 -1.95 5.54
N GLU A 90 -7.35 -2.20 4.32
CA GLU A 90 -8.22 -3.35 4.07
C GLU A 90 -7.50 -4.68 4.28
N ALA A 91 -6.25 -4.78 3.85
CA ALA A 91 -5.44 -5.98 4.03
C ALA A 91 -5.23 -6.33 5.50
N GLY A 92 -5.08 -5.32 6.37
CA GLY A 92 -4.87 -5.52 7.81
C GLY A 92 -6.15 -5.74 8.61
N TRP A 93 -7.31 -5.43 8.05
CA TRP A 93 -8.60 -5.44 8.77
C TRP A 93 -9.57 -6.52 8.28
N THR A 94 -9.60 -6.79 6.98
CA THR A 94 -10.57 -7.72 6.37
C THR A 94 -9.95 -9.08 6.17
N GLU A 95 -10.66 -10.14 6.57
CA GLU A 95 -10.25 -11.52 6.31
C GLU A 95 -9.98 -11.76 4.82
N LEU A 96 -8.92 -12.52 4.52
CA LEU A 96 -8.44 -12.72 3.15
C LEU A 96 -9.53 -13.27 2.21
N ASP A 97 -10.33 -14.22 2.67
CA ASP A 97 -11.41 -14.82 1.86
C ASP A 97 -12.53 -13.84 1.51
N SER A 98 -12.71 -12.80 2.35
CA SER A 98 -13.71 -11.75 2.17
C SER A 98 -13.22 -10.60 1.30
N ARG A 99 -11.91 -10.51 1.02
CA ARG A 99 -11.32 -9.48 0.16
C ARG A 99 -11.60 -9.79 -1.31
N LYS A 100 -12.64 -9.15 -1.85
CA LYS A 100 -12.97 -9.19 -3.28
C LYS A 100 -12.66 -7.85 -3.92
N GLN A 101 -11.78 -7.83 -4.92
CA GLN A 101 -11.34 -6.62 -5.61
C GLN A 101 -12.51 -5.73 -6.08
N ASN A 102 -13.54 -6.31 -6.71
CA ASN A 102 -14.69 -5.55 -7.18
C ASN A 102 -15.46 -4.86 -6.04
N ASN A 103 -15.53 -5.49 -4.87
CA ASN A 103 -16.13 -4.90 -3.67
C ASN A 103 -15.26 -3.74 -3.16
N PHE A 104 -13.94 -3.94 -3.07
CA PHE A 104 -13.00 -2.89 -2.70
C PHE A 104 -13.14 -1.67 -3.62
N MET A 105 -13.08 -1.85 -4.94
CA MET A 105 -13.20 -0.74 -5.90
C MET A 105 -14.52 0.02 -5.74
N THR A 106 -15.63 -0.69 -5.51
CA THR A 106 -16.95 -0.07 -5.27
C THR A 106 -16.93 0.86 -4.05
N ARG A 107 -16.24 0.46 -2.97
CA ARG A 107 -16.08 1.29 -1.77
C ARG A 107 -14.98 2.35 -1.90
N LEU A 108 -13.96 2.10 -2.73
CA LEU A 108 -12.86 3.03 -2.95
C LEU A 108 -13.36 4.34 -3.57
N TYR A 109 -14.16 4.27 -4.63
CA TYR A 109 -14.59 5.45 -5.37
C TYR A 109 -15.21 6.57 -4.50
N PRO A 110 -16.24 6.32 -3.66
CA PRO A 110 -16.79 7.37 -2.82
C PRO A 110 -15.80 7.90 -1.78
N ASN A 111 -14.90 7.07 -1.24
CA ASN A 111 -13.85 7.50 -0.32
C ASN A 111 -12.79 8.38 -1.02
N LEU A 112 -12.38 8.01 -2.23
CA LEU A 112 -11.43 8.78 -3.03
C LEU A 112 -12.02 10.14 -3.43
N LEU A 113 -13.29 10.18 -3.82
CA LEU A 113 -14.00 11.43 -4.09
C LEU A 113 -14.09 12.32 -2.84
N ASN A 114 -14.29 11.73 -1.66
CA ASN A 114 -14.29 12.48 -0.40
C ASN A 114 -12.90 13.09 -0.12
N LEU A 115 -11.82 12.34 -0.33
CA LEU A 115 -10.45 12.86 -0.20
C LEU A 115 -10.20 14.05 -1.16
N ILE A 116 -10.55 13.90 -2.44
CA ILE A 116 -10.42 14.95 -3.45
C ILE A 116 -11.24 16.18 -3.07
N LYS A 117 -12.49 16.00 -2.62
CA LYS A 117 -13.36 17.10 -2.15
C LYS A 117 -12.74 17.88 -0.98
N ASN A 118 -11.99 17.19 -0.11
CA ASN A 118 -11.24 17.79 0.99
C ASN A 118 -9.84 18.26 0.60
N LYS A 119 -9.56 18.40 -0.70
CA LYS A 119 -8.29 18.91 -1.25
C LYS A 119 -7.07 18.03 -0.93
N VAL A 120 -7.28 16.74 -0.68
CA VAL A 120 -6.19 15.76 -0.57
C VAL A 120 -5.77 15.37 -1.98
N TRP A 121 -4.47 15.45 -2.25
CA TRP A 121 -3.89 14.99 -3.52
C TRP A 121 -3.79 13.48 -3.49
N VAL A 122 -4.30 12.82 -4.53
CA VAL A 122 -4.37 11.37 -4.64
C VAL A 122 -3.95 10.94 -6.04
N SER A 123 -3.37 9.76 -6.18
CA SER A 123 -3.17 9.16 -7.49
C SER A 123 -4.50 8.67 -8.07
N THR A 124 -4.69 8.87 -9.38
CA THR A 124 -5.78 8.29 -10.15
C THR A 124 -5.31 7.16 -11.07
N SER A 125 -4.07 6.69 -10.91
CA SER A 125 -3.54 5.53 -11.61
C SER A 125 -3.82 4.28 -10.80
N PHE A 126 -4.65 3.38 -11.34
CA PHE A 126 -4.98 2.10 -10.69
C PHE A 126 -4.24 0.91 -11.32
N TYR A 127 -3.76 1.07 -12.55
CA TYR A 127 -3.09 0.06 -13.37
C TYR A 127 -1.71 0.58 -13.81
#